data_AF-A0A7Y6PR04-F1
#
_entry.id   AF-A0A7Y6PR04-F1
#
_cell.length_a   1.000
_cell.length_b   1.000
_cell.length_c   1.000
_cell.angle_alpha   90.00
_cell.angle_beta   90.00
_cell.angle_gamma   90.00
#
_symmetry.space_group_name_H-M   'P 1'
#
loop_
_entity.id
_entity.type
_entity.pdbx_description
1 polymer ?
#
loop_
_entity_poly.entity_id
_entity_poly.type
_entity_poly.pdbx_seq_one_letter_code
_entity_poly.pdbx_strand_id
1 'polypeptide(L)'
;MTLSTRRLVALPLAGVAVAFIVFGVIRGAIATGPAHGKRLIVAIEPPVDDAARTMATHVVRTRLGEKGLPLHIVPAGDRLVVEIGSDDAAVVNELAQLLERTGKLEVRAGDVSFDGRAIRRAEVLGDGVAIEVDDASRLAKITPGTQISFALDGVVRMGVPDRVLNTELHVRPNADATPSQLVDLVEAGAVHPLHVRSQASFSRATGFFPRAWPFFAIAAVLLVVVAILARRR
;
A
#
# COMPACT_ATOMS: atom_id res chain seq x y z
N MET A 1 -37.97 -33.96 30.71
CA MET A 1 -36.66 -33.42 31.12
C MET A 1 -36.66 -31.91 30.91
N THR A 2 -36.96 -31.12 31.95
CA THR A 2 -36.89 -29.65 31.87
C THR A 2 -35.45 -29.21 32.11
N LEU A 3 -34.80 -28.69 31.07
CA LEU A 3 -33.54 -27.95 31.21
C LEU A 3 -33.81 -26.78 32.19
N SER A 4 -33.11 -26.75 33.32
CA SER A 4 -33.26 -25.64 34.27
C SER A 4 -32.90 -24.33 33.56
N THR A 5 -33.61 -23.25 33.86
CA THR A 5 -33.40 -21.90 33.29
C THR A 5 -31.93 -21.47 33.32
N ARG A 6 -31.16 -21.98 34.29
CA ARG A 6 -29.72 -21.74 34.42
C ARG A 6 -28.89 -22.41 33.33
N ARG A 7 -29.25 -23.63 32.88
CA ARG A 7 -28.60 -24.30 31.75
C ARG A 7 -28.91 -23.62 30.41
N LEU A 8 -30.13 -23.08 30.27
CA LEU A 8 -30.53 -22.27 29.12
C LEU A 8 -29.70 -20.98 28.99
N VAL A 9 -29.22 -20.41 30.09
CA VAL A 9 -28.38 -19.19 30.09
C VAL A 9 -26.87 -19.50 30.00
N ALA A 10 -26.41 -20.61 30.57
CA ALA A 10 -24.99 -20.99 30.55
C ALA A 10 -24.48 -21.38 29.15
N LEU A 11 -25.31 -22.04 28.35
CA LEU A 11 -24.99 -22.46 26.96
C LEU A 11 -24.67 -21.28 26.02
N PRO A 12 -25.50 -20.23 25.90
CA PRO A 12 -25.18 -19.09 25.06
C PRO A 12 -23.97 -18.30 25.58
N LEU A 13 -23.80 -18.16 26.90
CA LEU A 13 -22.62 -17.51 27.49
C LEU A 13 -21.31 -18.24 27.14
N ALA A 14 -21.31 -19.58 27.15
CA ALA A 14 -20.17 -20.37 26.71
C ALA A 14 -19.88 -20.17 25.21
N GLY A 15 -20.93 -20.12 24.37
CA GLY A 15 -20.79 -19.80 22.95
C GLY A 15 -20.17 -18.42 22.71
N VAL A 16 -20.61 -17.40 23.47
CA VAL A 16 -20.03 -16.05 23.41
C VAL A 16 -18.56 -16.06 23.84
N ALA A 17 -18.19 -16.79 24.90
CA ALA A 17 -16.80 -16.90 25.34
C ALA A 17 -15.90 -17.51 24.24
N VAL A 18 -16.37 -18.56 23.57
CA VAL A 18 -15.64 -19.17 22.43
C VAL A 18 -15.50 -18.17 21.28
N ALA A 19 -16.54 -17.41 20.96
CA ALA A 19 -16.47 -16.38 19.92
C ALA A 19 -15.42 -15.30 20.25
N PHE A 20 -15.32 -14.88 21.52
CA PHE A 20 -14.27 -13.95 21.96
C PHE A 20 -12.87 -14.55 21.80
N ILE A 21 -12.66 -15.83 22.14
CA ILE A 21 -11.36 -16.50 21.95
C ILE A 21 -10.99 -16.52 20.47
N VAL A 22 -11.91 -16.94 19.59
CA VAL A 22 -11.69 -17.00 18.14
C VAL A 22 -11.37 -15.61 17.58
N PHE A 23 -12.12 -14.59 17.98
CA PHE A 23 -11.88 -13.22 17.54
C PHE A 23 -10.53 -12.68 18.05
N GLY A 24 -10.15 -12.99 19.28
CA GLY A 24 -8.83 -12.66 19.84
C GLY A 24 -7.70 -13.29 19.05
N VAL A 25 -7.82 -14.57 18.67
CA VAL A 25 -6.85 -15.28 17.83
C VAL A 25 -6.72 -14.61 16.47
N ILE A 26 -7.84 -14.34 15.79
CA ILE A 26 -7.87 -13.70 14.48
C ILE A 26 -7.24 -12.29 14.54
N ARG A 27 -7.65 -11.47 15.51
CA ARG A 27 -7.09 -10.12 15.70
C ARG A 27 -5.61 -10.13 16.07
N GLY A 28 -5.17 -11.11 16.84
CA GLY A 28 -3.77 -11.30 17.20
C GLY A 28 -2.91 -11.73 16.00
N ALA A 29 -3.46 -12.58 15.12
CA ALA A 29 -2.77 -13.09 13.94
C ALA A 29 -2.65 -12.06 12.80
N ILE A 30 -3.62 -11.15 12.65
CA ILE A 30 -3.64 -10.13 11.57
C ILE A 30 -2.76 -8.91 11.96
N ALA A 31 -1.49 -9.15 12.29
CA ALA A 31 -0.54 -8.06 12.55
C ALA A 31 -0.24 -7.29 11.25
N THR A 32 -1.03 -6.26 10.95
CA THR A 32 -0.75 -5.36 9.82
C THR A 32 0.18 -4.23 10.26
N GLY A 33 1.42 -4.27 9.80
CA GLY A 33 2.41 -3.18 9.92
C GLY A 33 3.47 -3.35 11.01
N PRO A 34 4.47 -2.46 11.02
CA PRO A 34 5.60 -2.50 11.94
C PRO A 34 5.24 -2.23 13.41
N ALA A 35 6.03 -2.83 14.31
CA ALA A 35 5.88 -2.74 15.77
C ALA A 35 6.29 -1.40 16.36
N HIS A 36 7.37 -0.87 15.83
CA HIS A 36 8.02 0.36 16.24
C HIS A 36 8.75 0.92 15.02
N GLY A 37 9.14 2.18 15.10
CA GLY A 37 9.94 2.83 14.08
C GLY A 37 9.57 4.30 13.94
N LYS A 38 9.67 4.81 12.71
CA LYS A 38 9.36 6.20 12.39
C LYS A 38 8.06 6.33 11.61
N ARG A 39 7.26 7.31 12.00
CA ARG A 39 6.04 7.73 11.32
C ARG A 39 6.33 9.02 10.57
N LEU A 40 6.08 9.02 9.28
CA LEU A 40 6.09 10.20 8.42
C LEU A 40 4.66 10.66 8.16
N ILE A 41 4.42 11.95 8.28
CA ILE A 41 3.17 12.59 7.84
C ILE A 41 3.45 13.25 6.50
N VAL A 42 2.80 12.74 5.45
CA VAL A 42 3.00 13.17 4.08
C VAL A 42 1.77 13.96 3.64
N ALA A 43 1.93 15.22 3.28
CA ALA A 43 0.85 16.02 2.70
C ALA A 43 0.75 15.75 1.20
N ILE A 44 -0.50 15.61 0.72
CA ILE A 44 -0.82 15.54 -0.70
C ILE A 44 -1.06 16.97 -1.19
N GLU A 45 -0.46 17.36 -2.31
CA GLU A 45 -0.73 18.69 -2.86
C GLU A 45 -2.20 18.84 -3.31
N PRO A 46 -2.89 19.95 -2.96
CA PRO A 46 -4.25 20.20 -3.42
C PRO A 46 -4.35 20.38 -4.95
N PRO A 47 -5.50 20.05 -5.56
CA PRO A 47 -6.73 19.55 -4.94
C PRO A 47 -6.65 18.06 -4.55
N VAL A 48 -7.18 17.71 -3.38
CA VAL A 48 -7.18 16.32 -2.88
C VAL A 48 -8.59 15.73 -2.96
N ASP A 49 -8.81 14.90 -3.98
CA ASP A 49 -10.00 14.05 -4.12
C ASP A 49 -9.68 12.57 -3.80
N ASP A 50 -10.67 11.68 -3.95
CA ASP A 50 -10.49 10.24 -3.71
C ASP A 50 -9.49 9.58 -4.67
N ALA A 51 -9.44 10.06 -5.91
CA ALA A 51 -8.50 9.58 -6.92
C ALA A 51 -7.07 9.97 -6.54
N ALA A 52 -6.84 11.23 -6.17
CA ALA A 52 -5.55 11.74 -5.70
C ALA A 52 -5.08 11.01 -4.44
N ARG A 53 -5.98 10.69 -3.50
CA ARG A 53 -5.64 9.87 -2.31
C ARG A 53 -5.21 8.45 -2.67
N THR A 54 -5.96 7.81 -3.56
CA THR A 54 -5.69 6.44 -4.00
C THR A 54 -4.34 6.39 -4.72
N MET A 55 -4.12 7.35 -5.63
CA MET A 55 -2.88 7.52 -6.36
C MET A 55 -1.72 7.77 -5.40
N ALA A 56 -1.80 8.76 -4.51
CA ALA A 56 -0.75 9.05 -3.54
C ALA A 56 -0.41 7.83 -2.66
N THR A 57 -1.41 7.05 -2.24
CA THR A 57 -1.20 5.82 -1.47
C THR A 57 -0.46 4.77 -2.30
N HIS A 58 -0.86 4.59 -3.56
CA HIS A 58 -0.20 3.70 -4.49
C HIS A 58 1.27 4.09 -4.68
N VAL A 59 1.54 5.38 -4.86
CA VAL A 59 2.87 5.93 -5.14
C VAL A 59 3.82 5.73 -3.97
N VAL A 60 3.37 6.08 -2.76
CA VAL A 60 4.14 5.82 -1.54
C VAL A 60 4.45 4.32 -1.42
N ARG A 61 3.49 3.45 -1.75
CA ARG A 61 3.69 1.99 -1.70
C ARG A 61 4.71 1.53 -2.73
N THR A 62 4.64 1.99 -3.97
CA THR A 62 5.56 1.62 -5.04
C THR A 62 6.97 2.11 -4.74
N ARG A 63 7.10 3.39 -4.34
CA ARG A 63 8.38 4.03 -4.03
C ARG A 63 9.11 3.42 -2.84
N LEU A 64 8.38 3.06 -1.78
CA LEU A 64 8.98 2.52 -0.57
C LEU A 64 9.00 0.98 -0.54
N GLY A 65 8.08 0.32 -1.24
CA GLY A 65 7.89 -1.12 -1.21
C GLY A 65 9.09 -1.90 -1.73
N GLU A 66 9.84 -1.34 -2.68
CA GLU A 66 11.06 -1.97 -3.22
C GLU A 66 12.22 -2.01 -2.22
N LYS A 67 12.14 -1.24 -1.12
CA LYS A 67 13.20 -1.20 -0.09
C LYS A 67 13.15 -2.38 0.88
N GLY A 68 12.16 -3.27 0.75
CA GLY A 68 12.04 -4.50 1.54
C GLY A 68 11.75 -4.27 3.04
N LEU A 69 11.38 -3.05 3.43
CA LEU A 69 11.07 -2.71 4.80
C LEU A 69 9.60 -2.98 5.14
N PRO A 70 9.28 -3.36 6.38
CA PRO A 70 7.90 -3.44 6.83
C PRO A 70 7.28 -2.04 6.85
N LEU A 71 6.27 -1.84 6.01
CA LEU A 71 5.61 -0.55 5.79
C LEU A 71 4.11 -0.66 6.09
N HIS A 72 3.55 0.43 6.60
CA HIS A 72 2.11 0.59 6.72
C HIS A 72 1.71 2.01 6.34
N ILE A 73 0.78 2.14 5.40
CA ILE A 73 0.36 3.42 4.83
C ILE A 73 -1.13 3.58 5.11
N VAL A 74 -1.51 4.69 5.74
CA VAL A 74 -2.90 4.98 6.12
C VAL A 74 -3.29 6.36 5.58
N PRO A 75 -4.33 6.46 4.74
CA PRO A 75 -4.87 7.76 4.33
C PRO A 75 -5.58 8.44 5.50
N ALA A 76 -5.36 9.75 5.66
CA ALA A 76 -5.89 10.57 6.74
C ALA A 76 -6.26 11.97 6.21
N GLY A 77 -7.42 12.07 5.55
CA GLY A 77 -7.91 13.33 4.99
C GLY A 77 -7.09 13.81 3.79
N ASP A 78 -6.39 14.93 3.94
CA ASP A 78 -5.48 15.54 2.95
C ASP A 78 -4.03 15.02 3.05
N ARG A 79 -3.81 13.99 3.88
CA ARG A 79 -2.49 13.46 4.23
C ARG A 79 -2.45 11.94 4.14
N LEU A 80 -1.24 11.42 4.05
CA LEU A 80 -0.90 10.02 4.26
C LEU A 80 -0.03 9.89 5.51
N VAL A 81 -0.35 8.91 6.36
CA VAL A 81 0.49 8.49 7.48
C VAL A 81 1.27 7.27 7.03
N VAL A 82 2.59 7.39 6.98
CA VAL A 82 3.50 6.31 6.57
C VAL A 82 4.29 5.85 7.78
N GLU A 83 4.05 4.62 8.22
CA GLU A 83 4.79 3.98 9.31
C GLU A 83 5.86 3.06 8.70
N ILE A 84 7.12 3.36 9.02
CA ILE A 84 8.31 2.64 8.56
C ILE A 84 8.86 1.87 9.75
N GLY A 85 9.02 0.56 9.63
CA GLY A 85 9.62 -0.28 10.68
C GLY A 85 11.13 -0.21 10.73
N SER A 86 11.67 0.99 10.84
CA SER A 86 13.09 1.27 11.07
C SER A 86 13.24 2.47 11.99
N ASP A 87 14.19 2.40 12.92
CA ASP A 87 14.62 3.52 13.76
C ASP A 87 15.91 4.18 13.25
N ASP A 88 16.53 3.63 12.21
CA ASP A 88 17.73 4.19 11.61
C ASP A 88 17.38 5.53 10.92
N ALA A 89 17.94 6.62 11.46
CA ALA A 89 17.70 7.95 10.96
C ALA A 89 18.20 8.14 9.51
N ALA A 90 19.29 7.47 9.11
CA ALA A 90 19.82 7.58 7.75
C ALA A 90 18.83 6.97 6.74
N VAL A 91 18.35 5.76 7.03
CA VAL A 91 17.35 5.06 6.20
C VAL A 91 16.06 5.87 6.13
N VAL A 92 15.54 6.33 7.27
CA VAL A 92 14.27 7.07 7.28
C VAL A 92 14.38 8.41 6.57
N ASN A 93 15.51 9.10 6.68
CA ASN A 93 15.74 10.34 5.94
C ASN A 93 15.86 10.10 4.44
N GLU A 94 16.52 9.03 4.00
CA GLU A 94 16.56 8.65 2.58
C GLU A 94 15.13 8.42 2.04
N LEU A 95 14.31 7.67 2.78
CA LEU A 95 12.92 7.40 2.39
C LEU A 95 12.06 8.66 2.39
N ALA A 96 12.23 9.54 3.37
CA ALA A 96 11.55 10.84 3.41
C ALA A 96 11.92 11.69 2.21
N GLN A 97 13.21 11.80 1.88
CA GLN A 97 13.68 12.51 0.68
C GLN A 97 13.14 11.89 -0.61
N LEU A 98 13.02 10.57 -0.68
CA LEU A 98 12.46 9.87 -1.83
C LEU A 98 10.97 10.20 -2.02
N LEU A 99 10.21 10.40 -0.94
CA LEU A 99 8.84 10.88 -1.01
C LEU A 99 8.75 12.36 -1.40
N GLU A 100 9.68 13.20 -0.93
CA GLU A 100 9.70 14.63 -1.26
C GLU A 100 10.15 14.93 -2.68
N ARG A 101 10.85 13.99 -3.33
CA ARG A 101 11.12 14.10 -4.76
C ARG A 101 9.78 14.12 -5.48
N THR A 102 9.54 15.18 -6.24
CA THR A 102 8.61 15.11 -7.37
C THR A 102 9.20 14.12 -8.35
N GLY A 103 8.94 12.83 -8.11
CA GLY A 103 9.46 11.72 -8.89
C GLY A 103 9.17 11.99 -10.35
N LYS A 104 10.21 12.40 -11.06
CA LYS A 104 10.13 12.71 -12.47
C LYS A 104 10.31 11.39 -13.18
N LEU A 105 9.21 10.81 -13.64
CA LEU A 105 9.32 9.70 -14.54
C LEU A 105 9.97 10.20 -15.83
N GLU A 106 11.09 9.61 -16.19
CA GLU A 106 11.74 9.87 -17.47
C GLU A 106 11.50 8.66 -18.37
N VAL A 107 10.88 8.92 -19.52
CA VAL A 107 10.71 7.92 -20.57
C VAL A 107 11.80 8.15 -21.60
N ARG A 108 12.56 7.11 -21.97
CA ARG A 108 13.63 7.20 -22.98
C ARG A 108 13.57 6.06 -23.98
N ALA A 109 13.66 6.40 -25.27
CA ALA A 109 13.78 5.45 -26.37
C ALA A 109 14.77 6.02 -27.39
N GLY A 110 15.98 5.43 -27.46
CA GLY A 110 17.08 5.98 -28.27
C GLY A 110 17.39 7.43 -27.88
N ASP A 111 17.34 8.35 -28.85
CA ASP A 111 17.58 9.79 -28.67
C ASP A 111 16.34 10.57 -28.18
N VAL A 112 15.20 9.89 -28.02
CA VAL A 112 13.95 10.50 -27.55
C VAL A 112 13.90 10.38 -26.03
N SER A 113 13.67 11.52 -25.35
CA SER A 113 13.37 11.54 -23.93
C SER A 113 12.24 12.51 -23.64
N PHE A 114 11.29 12.10 -22.79
CA PHE A 114 10.26 12.99 -22.29
C PHE A 114 9.89 12.68 -20.84
N ASP A 115 9.26 13.66 -20.21
CA ASP A 115 8.76 13.60 -18.83
C ASP A 115 7.42 12.86 -18.77
N GLY A 116 7.25 11.97 -17.79
CA GLY A 116 6.04 11.20 -17.54
C GLY A 116 4.80 12.05 -17.30
N ARG A 117 4.94 13.34 -16.94
CA ARG A 117 3.82 14.30 -16.89
C ARG A 117 3.13 14.50 -18.25
N ALA A 118 3.78 14.11 -19.34
CA ALA A 118 3.18 14.03 -20.66
C ALA A 118 2.11 12.95 -20.78
N ILE A 119 2.18 11.92 -19.92
CA ILE A 119 1.31 10.75 -19.99
C ILE A 119 -0.03 11.12 -19.37
N ARG A 120 -1.09 11.01 -20.18
CA ARG A 120 -2.47 11.25 -19.76
C ARG A 120 -3.10 10.03 -19.11
N ARG A 121 -2.74 8.84 -19.61
CA ARG A 121 -3.33 7.57 -19.20
C ARG A 121 -2.35 6.43 -19.46
N ALA A 122 -2.37 5.44 -18.59
CA ALA A 122 -1.78 4.14 -18.84
C ALA A 122 -2.77 3.04 -18.44
N GLU A 123 -2.84 1.98 -19.22
CA GLU A 123 -3.68 0.82 -18.88
C GLU A 123 -3.09 -0.49 -19.38
N VAL A 124 -3.34 -1.57 -18.65
CA VAL A 124 -2.97 -2.91 -19.11
C VAL A 124 -3.89 -3.30 -20.26
N LEU A 125 -3.30 -3.61 -21.42
CA LEU A 125 -4.02 -4.06 -22.60
C LEU A 125 -3.38 -5.36 -23.10
N GLY A 126 -4.09 -6.49 -22.93
CA GLY A 126 -3.55 -7.79 -23.31
C GLY A 126 -2.27 -8.15 -22.55
N ASP A 127 -1.17 -8.33 -23.29
CA ASP A 127 0.15 -8.67 -22.75
C ASP A 127 1.08 -7.46 -22.55
N GLY A 128 0.57 -6.24 -22.78
CA GLY A 128 1.33 -5.01 -22.66
C GLY A 128 0.57 -3.89 -21.95
N VAL A 129 1.10 -2.68 -22.13
CA VAL A 129 0.58 -1.45 -21.55
C VAL A 129 0.33 -0.45 -22.66
N ALA A 130 -0.91 0.02 -22.77
CA ALA A 130 -1.26 1.16 -23.61
C ALA A 130 -1.01 2.44 -22.81
N ILE A 131 -0.23 3.36 -23.38
CA ILE A 131 0.18 4.63 -22.80
C ILE A 131 -0.26 5.75 -23.73
N GLU A 132 -1.12 6.63 -23.25
CA GLU A 132 -1.56 7.82 -23.98
C GLU A 132 -0.77 9.04 -23.51
N VAL A 133 -0.19 9.80 -24.45
CA VAL A 133 0.52 11.06 -24.18
C VAL A 133 -0.26 12.28 -24.68
N ASP A 134 0.11 13.45 -24.17
CA ASP A 134 -0.50 14.73 -24.48
C ASP A 134 -0.27 15.24 -25.92
N ASP A 135 0.85 14.85 -26.52
CA ASP A 135 1.31 15.32 -27.83
C ASP A 135 2.00 14.18 -28.61
N ALA A 136 1.53 13.94 -29.83
CA ALA A 136 2.06 12.96 -30.76
C ALA A 136 3.53 13.23 -31.14
N SER A 137 4.00 14.47 -31.06
CA SER A 137 5.39 14.85 -31.33
C SER A 137 6.39 14.10 -30.44
N ARG A 138 5.97 13.68 -29.23
CA ARG A 138 6.78 12.90 -28.28
C ARG A 138 6.99 11.46 -28.70
N LEU A 139 6.05 10.90 -29.46
CA LEU A 139 6.11 9.52 -29.97
C LEU A 139 6.63 9.44 -31.41
N ALA A 140 6.69 10.56 -32.13
CA ALA A 140 6.99 10.60 -33.57
C ALA A 140 8.33 9.95 -33.97
N LYS A 141 9.29 9.86 -33.04
CA LYS A 141 10.62 9.26 -33.25
C LYS A 141 10.80 7.92 -32.54
N ILE A 142 9.77 7.41 -31.86
CA ILE A 142 9.80 6.09 -31.23
C ILE A 142 9.43 5.04 -32.28
N THR A 143 10.34 4.12 -32.53
CA THR A 143 10.14 3.05 -33.51
C THR A 143 9.73 1.76 -32.79
N PRO A 144 8.66 1.06 -33.22
CA PRO A 144 8.36 -0.27 -32.73
C PRO A 144 9.57 -1.22 -32.81
N GLY A 145 9.76 -2.05 -31.79
CA GLY A 145 10.90 -2.95 -31.65
C GLY A 145 12.14 -2.32 -31.00
N THR A 146 12.17 -1.00 -30.79
CA THR A 146 13.28 -0.35 -30.05
C THR A 146 13.06 -0.45 -28.55
N GLN A 147 14.15 -0.57 -27.79
CA GLN A 147 14.02 -0.65 -26.35
C GLN A 147 13.64 0.71 -25.77
N ILE A 148 12.62 0.72 -24.90
CA ILE A 148 12.19 1.90 -24.16
C ILE A 148 12.42 1.68 -22.66
N SER A 149 12.87 2.72 -21.97
CA SER A 149 13.04 2.72 -20.52
C SER A 149 12.10 3.71 -19.85
N PHE A 150 11.61 3.31 -18.68
CA PHE A 150 10.78 4.10 -17.78
C PHE A 150 11.53 4.18 -16.46
N ALA A 151 12.07 5.36 -16.16
CA ALA A 151 12.91 5.58 -14.99
C ALA A 151 12.21 6.51 -14.00
N LEU A 152 11.96 6.03 -12.78
CA LEU A 152 11.39 6.82 -11.69
C LEU A 152 12.21 6.58 -10.42
N ASP A 153 12.82 7.64 -9.87
CA ASP A 153 13.56 7.60 -8.60
C ASP A 153 14.61 6.46 -8.47
N GLY A 154 15.25 6.10 -9.58
CA GLY A 154 16.26 5.03 -9.65
C GLY A 154 15.71 3.64 -9.97
N VAL A 155 14.38 3.47 -9.97
CA VAL A 155 13.71 2.28 -10.50
C VAL A 155 13.62 2.42 -12.01
N VAL A 156 14.18 1.46 -12.74
CA VAL A 156 14.12 1.43 -14.21
C VAL A 156 13.37 0.19 -14.63
N ARG A 157 12.29 0.38 -15.38
CA ARG A 157 11.58 -0.70 -16.07
C ARG A 157 11.79 -0.55 -17.57
N MET A 158 12.06 -1.67 -18.22
CA MET A 158 12.31 -1.72 -19.65
C MET A 158 11.13 -2.38 -20.36
N GLY A 159 10.90 -1.96 -21.60
CA GLY A 159 9.96 -2.62 -22.48
C GLY A 159 10.32 -2.43 -23.94
N VAL A 160 9.49 -2.99 -24.80
CA VAL A 160 9.60 -2.85 -26.25
C VAL A 160 8.24 -2.42 -26.79
N PRO A 161 8.16 -1.25 -27.45
CA PRO A 161 6.94 -0.85 -28.13
C PRO A 161 6.67 -1.81 -29.30
N ASP A 162 5.48 -2.36 -29.39
CA ASP A 162 5.04 -3.14 -30.54
C ASP A 162 4.06 -2.35 -31.43
N ARG A 163 3.51 -1.24 -30.92
CA ARG A 163 2.64 -0.33 -31.66
C ARG A 163 2.80 1.12 -31.20
N VAL A 164 2.85 2.04 -32.17
CA VAL A 164 2.85 3.50 -31.96
C VAL A 164 1.83 4.11 -32.90
N LEU A 165 0.82 4.80 -32.37
CA LEU A 165 -0.27 5.41 -33.14
C LEU A 165 -0.59 6.80 -32.58
N ASN A 166 -0.26 7.87 -33.32
CA ASN A 166 -0.52 9.25 -32.90
C ASN A 166 0.00 9.54 -31.48
N THR A 167 -0.90 9.63 -30.50
CA THR A 167 -0.64 9.89 -29.08
C THR A 167 -0.60 8.61 -28.24
N GLU A 168 -0.78 7.43 -28.82
CA GLU A 168 -0.84 6.16 -28.13
C GLU A 168 0.38 5.29 -28.42
N LEU A 169 0.92 4.71 -27.36
CA LEU A 169 2.08 3.83 -27.37
C LEU A 169 1.69 2.54 -26.66
N HIS A 170 1.76 1.40 -27.35
CA HIS A 170 1.63 0.09 -26.70
C HIS A 170 3.02 -0.49 -26.46
N VAL A 171 3.32 -0.84 -25.21
CA VAL A 171 4.61 -1.38 -24.76
C VAL A 171 4.44 -2.72 -24.12
N ARG A 172 5.22 -3.71 -24.58
CA ARG A 172 5.39 -4.97 -23.86
C ARG A 172 6.53 -4.83 -22.85
N PRO A 173 6.29 -5.03 -21.55
CA PRO A 173 7.35 -5.08 -20.57
C PRO A 173 8.33 -6.21 -20.87
N ASN A 174 9.59 -6.02 -20.49
CA ASN A 174 10.57 -7.11 -20.51
C ASN A 174 10.24 -8.17 -19.44
N ALA A 175 10.90 -9.33 -19.52
CA ALA A 175 10.64 -10.49 -18.66
C ALA A 175 10.83 -10.23 -17.15
N ASP A 176 11.48 -9.14 -16.77
CA ASP A 176 11.71 -8.70 -15.40
C ASP A 176 10.58 -7.84 -14.82
N ALA A 177 9.54 -7.53 -15.60
CA ALA A 177 8.41 -6.72 -15.18
C ALA A 177 7.06 -7.26 -15.71
N THR A 178 5.99 -7.10 -14.93
CA THR A 178 4.63 -7.34 -15.41
C THR A 178 4.02 -6.07 -16.01
N PRO A 179 3.00 -6.18 -16.88
CA PRO A 179 2.28 -5.01 -17.40
C PRO A 179 1.70 -4.12 -16.28
N SER A 180 1.18 -4.74 -15.21
CA SER A 180 0.68 -4.00 -14.05
C SER A 180 1.78 -3.20 -13.36
N GLN A 181 2.98 -3.76 -13.18
CA GLN A 181 4.10 -3.05 -12.57
C GLN A 181 4.57 -1.86 -13.41
N LEU A 182 4.46 -1.95 -14.75
CA LEU A 182 4.78 -0.84 -15.63
C LEU A 182 3.70 0.26 -15.57
N VAL A 183 2.42 -0.10 -15.53
CA VAL A 183 1.32 0.87 -15.29
C VAL A 183 1.53 1.56 -13.95
N ASP A 184 1.77 0.80 -12.89
CA ASP A 184 2.02 1.31 -11.54
C ASP A 184 3.17 2.34 -11.52
N LEU A 185 4.26 2.06 -12.26
CA LEU A 185 5.39 2.98 -12.38
C LEU A 185 5.02 4.25 -13.16
N VAL A 186 4.28 4.09 -14.26
CA VAL A 186 3.87 5.19 -15.12
C VAL A 186 2.92 6.13 -14.38
N GLU A 187 1.91 5.57 -13.73
CA GLU A 187 0.99 6.28 -12.85
C GLU A 187 1.75 6.95 -11.71
N ALA A 188 2.76 6.28 -11.14
CA ALA A 188 3.60 6.85 -10.08
C ALA A 188 4.55 7.97 -10.53
N GLY A 189 4.77 8.11 -11.83
CA GLY A 189 5.46 9.21 -12.47
C GLY A 189 4.61 10.43 -12.76
N ALA A 190 3.31 10.24 -12.94
CA ALA A 190 2.34 11.29 -13.26
C ALA A 190 1.82 12.03 -12.01
N VAL A 191 2.43 11.81 -10.85
CA VAL A 191 1.80 12.07 -9.53
C VAL A 191 1.99 13.50 -9.06
N HIS A 192 0.98 13.96 -8.33
CA HIS A 192 1.03 15.10 -7.45
C HIS A 192 2.25 15.10 -6.50
N PRO A 193 2.90 16.26 -6.32
CA PRO A 193 3.94 16.44 -5.32
C PRO A 193 3.50 15.97 -3.93
N LEU A 194 4.40 15.26 -3.25
CA LEU A 194 4.23 14.81 -1.88
C LEU A 194 5.22 15.57 -0.99
N HIS A 195 4.79 15.99 0.19
CA HIS A 195 5.63 16.74 1.12
C HIS A 195 5.65 16.08 2.49
N VAL A 196 6.83 15.72 3.00
CA VAL A 196 6.97 15.19 4.35
C VAL A 196 6.90 16.37 5.33
N ARG A 197 5.81 16.45 6.10
CA ARG A 197 5.56 17.55 7.03
C ARG A 197 6.16 17.33 8.41
N SER A 198 6.24 16.07 8.84
CA SER A 198 6.78 15.73 10.15
C SER A 198 7.21 14.27 10.23
N GLN A 199 8.22 14.02 11.06
CA GLN A 199 8.70 12.70 11.44
C GLN A 199 8.58 12.55 12.95
N ALA A 200 8.00 11.43 13.41
CA ALA A 200 7.91 11.11 14.83
C ALA A 200 8.25 9.64 15.07
N SER A 201 8.88 9.32 16.19
CA SER A 201 8.94 7.92 16.64
C SER A 201 7.54 7.43 17.01
N PHE A 202 7.26 6.18 16.71
CA PHE A 202 6.07 5.51 17.21
C PHE A 202 6.43 4.14 17.78
N SER A 203 5.65 3.72 18.76
CA SER A 203 5.57 2.34 19.18
C SER A 203 4.09 1.94 19.14
N ARG A 204 3.83 0.73 18.67
CA ARG A 204 2.51 0.14 18.63
C ARG A 204 2.60 -1.21 19.32
N ALA A 205 1.60 -1.53 20.12
CA ALA A 205 1.47 -2.87 20.65
C ALA A 205 1.11 -3.82 19.48
N THR A 206 2.14 -4.41 18.88
CA THR A 206 2.03 -5.40 17.80
C THR A 206 2.38 -6.79 18.31
N GLY A 207 1.91 -7.81 17.59
CA GLY A 207 2.03 -9.19 18.01
C GLY A 207 0.71 -9.73 18.55
N PHE A 208 0.67 -11.05 18.67
CA PHE A 208 -0.55 -11.79 19.01
C PHE A 208 -1.14 -11.34 20.35
N PHE A 209 -0.31 -11.33 21.40
CA PHE A 209 -0.78 -11.15 22.76
C PHE A 209 -1.38 -9.77 23.03
N PRO A 210 -0.74 -8.62 22.73
CA PRO A 210 -1.30 -7.32 23.08
C PRO A 210 -2.65 -7.03 22.42
N ARG A 211 -2.93 -7.65 21.26
CA ARG A 211 -4.21 -7.51 20.56
C ARG A 211 -5.23 -8.57 20.96
N ALA A 212 -4.78 -9.79 21.29
CA ALA A 212 -5.66 -10.89 21.69
C ALA A 212 -6.05 -10.83 23.18
N TRP A 213 -5.23 -10.22 24.04
CA TRP A 213 -5.43 -10.23 25.49
C TRP A 213 -6.80 -9.69 25.95
N PRO A 214 -7.36 -8.60 25.39
CA PRO A 214 -8.65 -8.09 25.86
C PRO A 214 -9.76 -9.13 25.62
N PHE A 215 -9.66 -9.85 24.50
CA PHE A 215 -10.62 -10.88 24.13
C PHE A 215 -10.46 -12.14 24.99
N PHE A 216 -9.22 -12.54 25.31
CA PHE A 216 -8.97 -13.64 26.26
C PHE A 216 -9.42 -13.29 27.68
N ALA A 217 -9.23 -12.04 28.12
CA ALA A 217 -9.70 -11.57 29.42
C ALA A 217 -11.23 -11.63 29.52
N ILE A 218 -11.94 -11.16 28.48
CA ILE A 218 -13.41 -11.24 28.42
C ILE A 218 -13.86 -12.70 28.40
N ALA A 219 -13.24 -13.56 27.57
CA ALA A 219 -13.57 -14.97 27.51
C ALA A 219 -13.35 -15.68 28.86
N ALA A 220 -12.26 -15.38 29.56
CA ALA A 220 -11.98 -15.94 30.88
C ALA A 220 -13.06 -15.55 31.91
N VAL A 221 -13.48 -14.27 31.92
CA VAL A 221 -14.57 -13.80 32.79
C VAL A 221 -15.87 -14.55 32.49
N LEU A 222 -16.23 -14.70 31.20
CA LEU A 222 -17.42 -15.43 30.78
C LEU A 222 -17.38 -16.90 31.19
N LEU A 223 -16.23 -17.56 31.04
CA LEU A 223 -16.04 -18.95 31.48
C LEU A 223 -16.15 -19.11 32.99
N VAL A 224 -15.65 -18.16 33.78
CA VAL A 224 -15.83 -18.14 35.24
C VAL A 224 -17.31 -18.00 35.61
N VAL A 225 -18.06 -17.11 34.95
CA VAL A 225 -19.51 -16.96 35.16
C VAL A 225 -20.25 -18.26 34.83
N VAL A 226 -19.91 -18.90 33.70
CA VAL A 226 -20.48 -20.21 33.32
C VAL A 226 -20.15 -21.27 34.37
N ALA A 227 -18.91 -21.32 34.87
CA ALA A 227 -18.49 -22.27 35.90
C ALA A 227 -19.24 -22.07 37.23
N ILE A 228 -19.48 -20.82 37.65
CA ILE A 228 -20.26 -20.49 38.85
C ILE A 228 -21.73 -20.92 38.68
N LEU A 229 -22.33 -20.60 37.53
CA LEU A 229 -23.72 -20.99 37.21
C LEU A 229 -23.89 -22.52 37.14
N ALA A 230 -22.85 -23.23 36.71
CA ALA A 230 -22.82 -24.69 36.64
C ALA A 230 -22.54 -25.38 37.99
N ARG A 231 -21.79 -24.74 38.90
CA ARG A 231 -21.39 -25.29 40.22
C ARG A 231 -22.42 -25.09 41.33
N ARG A 232 -23.26 -24.05 41.30
CA ARG A 232 -24.34 -23.82 42.30
C ARG A 232 -25.52 -24.79 42.11
N ARG A 233 -25.22 -26.09 42.00
CA ARG A 233 -26.18 -27.21 42.07
C ARG A 233 -26.74 -27.33 43.47
#